data_AF-V2WKL8-F1
#
_entry.id   AF-V2WKL8-F1
#
_cell.length_a   1.000
_cell.length_b   1.000
_cell.length_c   1.000
_cell.angle_alpha   90.00
_cell.angle_beta   90.00
_cell.angle_gamma   90.00
#
_symmetry.space_group_name_H-M   'P 1'
#
loop_
_entity.id
_entity.type
_entity.pdbx_description
1 polymer ?
#
loop_
_entity_poly.entity_id
_entity_poly.type
_entity_poly.pdbx_seq_one_letter_code
_entity_poly.pdbx_strand_id
1 'polypeptide(L)'
;MDTKYDDEALMKFFRKGLPESLQNKIMLRTDREPEMLDEWYKLVIRYNNQYKLVMANRKKREPIKPKIARKEKEVTVGRLLSKSDRKDYMVAGKCFCCAKTGHVSRDCPTKGQAQQTPPPKYEPKKLSP
;
A
#
# COMPACT_ATOMS: atom_id res chain seq x y z
N MET A 1 38.99 -20.97 30.47
CA MET A 1 37.79 -21.83 30.34
C MET A 1 37.98 -22.57 29.02
N ASP A 2 38.80 -23.63 29.04
CA ASP A 2 39.07 -24.42 27.84
C ASP A 2 37.89 -25.37 27.62
N THR A 3 36.95 -24.94 26.79
CA THR A 3 35.87 -25.81 26.32
C THR A 3 36.51 -26.96 25.56
N LYS A 4 36.31 -28.19 26.04
CA LYS A 4 36.81 -29.46 25.47
C LYS A 4 36.33 -29.76 24.03
N TYR A 5 35.71 -28.80 23.37
CA TYR A 5 35.11 -28.94 22.05
C TYR A 5 36.01 -28.26 21.02
N ASP A 6 36.16 -28.91 19.88
CA ASP A 6 36.84 -28.36 18.72
C ASP A 6 36.10 -27.10 18.24
N ASP A 7 36.75 -25.94 18.35
CA ASP A 7 36.21 -24.64 17.97
C ASP A 7 35.78 -24.64 16.48
N GLU A 8 36.45 -25.44 15.64
CA GLU A 8 36.09 -25.61 14.23
C GLU A 8 34.70 -26.26 14.07
N ALA A 9 34.44 -27.32 14.85
CA ALA A 9 33.16 -28.01 14.86
C ALA A 9 32.03 -27.09 15.37
N LEU A 10 32.29 -26.33 16.44
CA LEU A 10 31.38 -25.33 17.00
C LEU A 10 31.01 -24.26 15.95
N MET A 11 32.01 -23.74 15.23
CA MET A 11 31.78 -22.77 14.15
C MET A 11 30.93 -23.35 13.02
N LYS A 12 31.14 -24.62 12.64
CA LYS A 12 30.37 -25.28 11.59
C LYS A 12 28.89 -25.43 11.95
N PHE A 13 28.58 -25.84 13.19
CA PHE A 13 27.20 -25.93 13.67
C PHE A 13 26.56 -24.54 13.80
N PHE A 14 27.30 -23.56 14.30
CA PHE A 14 26.83 -22.19 14.43
C PHE A 14 26.45 -21.58 13.06
N ARG A 15 27.31 -21.74 12.04
CA ARG A 15 27.02 -21.27 10.67
C ARG A 15 25.72 -21.88 10.12
N LYS A 16 25.54 -23.21 10.26
CA LYS A 16 24.32 -23.90 9.81
C LYS A 16 23.05 -23.39 10.48
N GLY A 17 23.13 -22.87 11.71
CA GLY A 17 21.99 -22.30 12.43
C GLY A 17 21.60 -20.88 11.99
N LEU A 18 22.43 -20.21 11.19
CA LEU A 18 22.15 -18.84 10.73
C LEU A 18 21.30 -18.82 9.46
N PRO A 19 20.44 -17.81 9.26
CA PRO A 19 19.74 -17.62 7.99
C PRO A 19 20.71 -17.47 6.82
N GLU A 20 20.43 -18.12 5.70
CA GLU A 20 21.29 -18.13 4.50
C GLU A 20 21.64 -16.71 3.99
N SER A 21 20.66 -15.80 4.03
CA SER A 21 20.89 -14.39 3.66
C SER A 21 21.93 -13.68 4.53
N LEU A 22 22.03 -14.10 5.80
CA LEU A 22 22.98 -13.55 6.75
C LEU A 22 24.37 -14.17 6.54
N GLN A 23 24.43 -15.49 6.32
CA GLN A 23 25.67 -16.21 5.99
C GLN A 23 26.31 -15.62 4.72
N ASN A 24 25.55 -15.49 3.64
CA ASN A 24 26.04 -14.94 2.37
C ASN A 24 26.55 -13.50 2.53
N LYS A 25 25.89 -12.69 3.37
CA LYS A 25 26.30 -11.30 3.60
C LYS A 25 27.61 -11.20 4.40
N ILE A 26 27.85 -12.13 5.32
CA ILE A 26 29.10 -12.22 6.08
C ILE A 26 30.23 -12.73 5.17
N MET A 27 29.99 -13.80 4.40
CA MET A 27 30.97 -14.37 3.47
C MET A 27 31.37 -13.41 2.34
N LEU A 28 30.42 -12.63 1.79
CA LEU A 28 30.69 -11.69 0.69
C LEU A 28 31.34 -10.37 1.12
N ARG A 29 31.40 -10.06 2.42
CA ARG A 29 31.90 -8.77 2.93
C ARG A 29 33.14 -8.86 3.79
N THR A 30 33.58 -10.07 4.13
CA THR A 30 34.75 -10.27 4.97
C THR A 30 35.82 -10.92 4.09
N ASP A 31 36.88 -10.16 3.77
CA ASP A 31 37.96 -10.62 2.89
C ASP A 31 38.80 -11.75 3.53
N ARG A 32 38.68 -11.93 4.85
CA ARG A 32 39.29 -13.00 5.63
C ARG A 32 38.22 -13.73 6.43
N GLU A 33 38.23 -15.05 6.35
CA GLU A 33 37.36 -15.89 7.16
C GLU A 33 37.72 -15.71 8.64
N PRO A 34 36.79 -15.31 9.52
CA PRO A 34 37.12 -15.13 10.91
C PRO A 34 37.45 -16.51 11.52
N GLU A 35 38.66 -16.63 12.07
CA GLU A 35 39.22 -17.88 12.62
C GLU A 35 38.79 -18.09 14.08
N MET A 36 38.31 -17.03 14.74
CA MET A 36 37.87 -17.06 16.13
C MET A 36 36.36 -16.92 16.27
N LEU A 37 35.80 -17.76 17.14
CA LEU A 37 34.37 -17.78 17.46
C LEU A 37 33.86 -16.42 17.97
N ASP A 38 34.67 -15.70 18.76
CA ASP A 38 34.31 -14.38 19.30
C ASP A 38 34.17 -13.31 18.21
N GLU A 39 35.03 -13.34 17.19
CA GLU A 39 34.93 -12.44 16.04
C GLU A 39 33.68 -12.74 15.22
N TRP A 40 33.35 -14.02 15.07
CA TRP A 40 32.10 -14.46 14.45
C TRP A 40 30.87 -13.94 15.19
N TYR A 41 30.83 -14.02 16.52
CA TYR A 41 29.73 -13.48 17.31
C TYR A 41 29.56 -11.98 17.09
N LYS A 42 30.64 -11.21 17.15
CA LYS A 42 30.62 -9.75 16.92
C LYS A 42 30.10 -9.40 15.53
N LEU A 43 30.52 -10.13 14.50
CA LEU A 43 30.05 -9.94 13.12
C LEU A 43 28.57 -10.29 12.96
N VAL A 44 28.13 -11.43 13.48
CA VAL A 44 26.74 -11.89 13.40
C VAL A 44 25.80 -10.90 14.08
N ILE A 45 26.14 -10.41 15.29
CA ILE A 45 25.33 -9.41 16.00
C ILE A 45 25.16 -8.15 15.14
N ARG A 46 26.26 -7.64 14.58
CA ARG A 46 26.26 -6.44 13.74
C ARG A 46 25.36 -6.62 12.51
N TYR A 47 25.54 -7.71 11.76
CA TYR A 47 24.78 -7.94 10.54
C TYR A 47 23.31 -8.30 10.80
N ASN A 48 23.02 -9.02 11.88
CA ASN A 48 21.64 -9.34 12.28
C ASN A 48 20.87 -8.07 12.66
N ASN A 49 21.49 -7.16 13.41
CA ASN A 49 20.88 -5.87 13.75
C ASN A 49 20.64 -5.02 12.51
N GLN A 50 21.59 -5.01 11.56
CA GLN A 50 21.40 -4.35 10.26
C GLN A 50 20.25 -4.98 9.46
N TYR A 51 20.14 -6.32 9.46
CA TYR A 51 19.04 -7.03 8.80
C TYR A 51 17.69 -6.67 9.43
N LYS A 52 17.58 -6.69 10.76
CA LYS A 52 16.38 -6.27 11.50
C LYS A 52 16.00 -4.83 11.16
N LEU A 53 16.97 -3.92 11.07
CA LEU A 53 16.73 -2.52 10.66
C LEU A 53 16.20 -2.43 9.22
N VAL A 54 16.80 -3.14 8.27
CA VAL A 54 16.33 -3.16 6.87
C VAL A 54 14.92 -3.75 6.77
N MET A 55 14.64 -4.83 7.48
CA MET A 55 13.31 -5.46 7.47
C MET A 55 12.24 -4.58 8.13
N ALA A 56 12.57 -3.88 9.22
CA ALA A 56 11.67 -2.92 9.86
C ALA A 56 11.35 -1.73 8.93
N ASN A 57 12.34 -1.24 8.19
CA ASN A 57 12.12 -0.17 7.20
C ASN A 57 11.34 -0.66 5.97
N ARG A 58 11.55 -1.91 5.52
CA ARG A 58 10.75 -2.52 4.45
C ARG A 58 9.28 -2.65 4.83
N LYS A 59 8.96 -3.04 6.07
CA LYS A 59 7.56 -3.09 6.55
C LYS A 59 6.89 -1.71 6.57
N LYS A 60 7.64 -0.64 6.85
CA LYS A 60 7.14 0.75 6.78
C LYS A 60 7.03 1.27 5.34
N ARG A 61 7.82 0.71 4.43
CA ARG A 61 7.83 1.00 2.98
C ARG A 61 7.12 -0.08 2.18
N GLU A 62 6.28 -0.92 2.80
CA GLU A 62 5.31 -1.63 1.98
C GLU A 62 4.61 -0.55 1.18
N PRO A 63 4.59 -0.66 -0.17
CA PRO A 63 3.73 0.20 -0.93
C PRO A 63 2.37 0.01 -0.27
N ILE A 64 1.84 1.06 0.34
CA ILE A 64 0.40 1.19 0.44
C ILE A 64 0.03 1.06 -1.03
N LYS A 65 -0.34 -0.16 -1.46
CA LYS A 65 -0.93 -0.35 -2.78
C LYS A 65 -2.01 0.70 -2.74
N PRO A 66 -1.92 1.78 -3.55
CA PRO A 66 -3.05 2.66 -3.61
C PRO A 66 -4.15 1.69 -4.01
N LYS A 67 -5.17 1.53 -3.17
CA LYS A 67 -6.37 0.80 -3.55
C LYS A 67 -7.08 1.66 -4.60
N ILE A 68 -6.40 1.97 -5.69
CA ILE A 68 -6.98 2.26 -6.98
C ILE A 68 -7.37 0.89 -7.54
N ALA A 69 -8.26 0.20 -6.82
CA ALA A 69 -9.40 -0.39 -7.47
C ALA A 69 -10.46 0.71 -7.58
N ARG A 70 -10.09 1.89 -8.13
CA ARG A 70 -11.05 2.65 -8.90
C ARG A 70 -11.21 1.83 -10.18
N LYS A 71 -12.08 0.81 -10.10
CA LYS A 71 -13.10 0.71 -11.13
C LYS A 71 -13.58 2.15 -11.29
N GLU A 72 -13.42 2.72 -12.48
CA GLU A 72 -14.21 3.88 -12.89
C GLU A 72 -15.67 3.45 -12.81
N LYS A 73 -16.19 3.36 -11.58
CA LYS A 73 -17.60 3.21 -11.32
C LYS A 73 -18.11 4.58 -11.65
N GLU A 74 -18.58 4.72 -12.88
CA GLU A 74 -19.59 5.68 -13.31
C GLU A 74 -20.11 6.46 -12.09
N VAL A 75 -19.51 7.64 -11.85
CA VAL A 75 -19.88 8.44 -10.69
C VAL A 75 -21.18 9.12 -11.07
N THR A 76 -22.27 8.40 -10.88
CA THR A 76 -23.62 8.93 -11.05
C THR A 76 -23.75 10.19 -10.20
N VAL A 77 -24.30 11.25 -10.79
CA VAL A 77 -24.43 12.60 -10.18
C VAL A 77 -25.05 12.51 -8.79
N GLY A 78 -25.98 11.58 -8.57
CA GLY A 78 -26.62 11.32 -7.28
C GLY A 78 -25.67 10.99 -6.12
N ARG A 79 -24.48 10.45 -6.40
CA ARG A 79 -23.44 10.14 -5.39
C ARG A 79 -22.62 11.37 -4.99
N LEU A 80 -22.56 12.39 -5.84
CA LEU A 80 -21.81 13.64 -5.61
C LEU A 80 -22.67 14.75 -4.97
N LEU A 81 -24.00 14.63 -5.04
CA LEU A 81 -24.92 15.64 -4.51
C LEU A 81 -25.03 15.59 -2.98
N SER A 82 -25.08 16.78 -2.37
CA SER A 82 -25.54 17.00 -1.00
C SER A 82 -26.98 16.48 -0.81
N LYS A 83 -27.40 16.28 0.44
CA LYS A 83 -28.79 15.96 0.77
C LYS A 83 -29.76 17.04 0.27
N SER A 84 -29.37 18.32 0.33
CA SER A 84 -30.14 19.45 -0.20
C SER A 84 -30.28 19.33 -1.71
N ASP A 85 -29.16 19.20 -2.41
CA ASP A 85 -29.11 19.26 -3.87
C ASP A 85 -29.77 18.03 -4.48
N ARG A 86 -29.75 16.90 -3.77
CA ARG A 86 -30.51 15.70 -4.15
C ARG A 86 -32.02 15.97 -4.15
N LYS A 87 -32.53 16.71 -3.15
CA LYS A 87 -33.95 17.08 -3.09
C LYS A 87 -34.32 18.02 -4.22
N ASP A 88 -33.49 19.02 -4.51
CA ASP A 88 -33.68 19.94 -5.63
C ASP A 88 -33.65 19.21 -6.98
N TYR A 89 -32.77 18.23 -7.14
CA TYR A 89 -32.71 17.37 -8.33
C TYR A 89 -34.01 16.57 -8.55
N MET A 90 -34.58 16.03 -7.46
CA MET A 90 -35.87 15.33 -7.52
C MET A 90 -37.02 16.28 -7.86
N VAL A 91 -37.07 17.46 -7.22
CA VAL A 91 -38.08 18.50 -7.51
C VAL A 91 -37.98 18.98 -8.95
N ALA A 92 -36.77 19.17 -9.46
CA ALA A 92 -36.53 19.58 -10.84
C ALA A 92 -36.71 18.46 -11.87
N GLY A 93 -37.01 17.22 -11.45
CA GLY A 93 -37.18 16.08 -12.35
C GLY A 93 -35.93 15.75 -13.17
N LYS A 94 -34.73 16.00 -12.61
CA LYS A 94 -33.45 15.79 -13.27
C LYS A 94 -32.94 14.36 -13.08
N CYS A 95 -32.48 13.75 -14.16
CA CYS A 95 -31.85 12.43 -14.15
C CYS A 95 -30.49 12.45 -13.43
N PHE A 96 -30.26 11.52 -12.51
CA PHE A 96 -28.97 11.40 -11.81
C PHE A 96 -27.87 10.74 -12.64
N CYS A 97 -28.18 10.24 -13.84
CA CYS A 97 -27.20 9.68 -14.77
C CYS A 97 -26.69 10.74 -15.74
N CYS A 98 -27.59 11.52 -16.38
CA CYS A 98 -27.23 12.45 -17.46
C CYS A 98 -27.54 13.92 -17.17
N ALA A 99 -28.06 14.26 -15.98
CA ALA A 99 -28.45 15.60 -15.55
C ALA A 99 -29.56 16.30 -16.39
N LYS A 100 -30.14 15.62 -17.38
CA LYS A 100 -31.27 16.13 -18.17
C LYS A 100 -32.59 15.99 -17.42
N THR A 101 -33.54 16.89 -17.67
CA THR A 101 -34.89 16.85 -17.12
C THR A 101 -35.81 15.93 -17.92
N GLY A 102 -36.95 15.55 -17.35
CA GLY A 102 -38.01 14.80 -18.03
C GLY A 102 -37.94 13.29 -17.88
N HIS A 103 -36.90 12.76 -17.23
CA HIS A 103 -36.80 11.35 -16.85
C HIS A 103 -35.92 11.18 -15.61
N VAL A 104 -36.10 10.06 -14.90
CA VAL A 104 -35.23 9.66 -13.79
C VAL A 104 -34.18 8.66 -14.27
N SER A 105 -33.17 8.37 -13.45
CA SER A 105 -32.08 7.44 -13.81
C SER A 105 -32.52 6.06 -14.29
N ARG A 106 -33.68 5.57 -13.87
CA ARG A 106 -34.23 4.28 -14.30
C ARG A 106 -34.61 4.27 -15.78
N ASP A 107 -35.13 5.39 -16.26
CA ASP A 107 -35.68 5.58 -17.61
C ASP A 107 -34.70 6.35 -18.52
N CYS A 108 -33.42 6.43 -18.12
CA CYS A 108 -32.43 7.18 -18.86
C CYS A 108 -32.11 6.46 -20.19
N PRO A 109 -32.33 7.10 -21.35
CA PRO A 109 -32.09 6.48 -22.65
C PRO A 109 -30.60 6.24 -22.91
N THR A 110 -29.71 6.90 -22.16
CA THR A 110 -28.25 6.77 -22.26
C THR A 110 -27.66 5.86 -21.18
N LYS A 111 -28.46 4.99 -20.56
CA LYS A 111 -28.03 4.08 -19.48
C LYS A 111 -26.84 3.23 -19.95
N GLY A 112 -25.64 3.49 -19.43
CA GLY A 112 -24.40 2.78 -19.76
C GLY A 112 -23.45 3.51 -20.73
N GLN A 113 -23.83 4.66 -21.30
CA GLN A 113 -22.88 5.54 -21.97
C GLN A 113 -22.32 6.54 -20.96
N ALA A 114 -21.06 6.36 -20.58
CA ALA A 114 -20.31 7.31 -19.77
C ALA A 114 -20.19 8.64 -20.54
N GLN A 115 -21.18 9.52 -20.40
CA GLN A 115 -21.09 10.86 -20.94
C GLN A 115 -20.05 11.63 -20.12
N GLN A 116 -18.95 11.95 -20.79
CA GLN A 116 -17.83 12.77 -20.32
C GLN A 116 -18.20 14.25 -20.19
N THR A 117 -19.49 14.59 -20.04
CA THR A 117 -19.83 15.96 -19.67
C THR A 117 -19.32 16.15 -18.24
N PRO A 118 -18.33 17.04 -18.02
CA PRO A 118 -17.99 17.41 -16.66
C PRO A 118 -19.30 17.80 -15.97
N PRO A 119 -19.52 17.38 -14.71
CA PRO A 119 -20.72 17.79 -14.00
C PRO A 119 -20.85 19.30 -14.20
N PRO A 120 -22.00 19.81 -14.70
CA PRO A 120 -22.17 21.24 -14.86
C PRO A 120 -21.79 21.85 -13.53
N LYS A 121 -20.84 22.81 -13.52
CA LYS A 121 -20.39 23.47 -12.29
C LYS A 121 -21.64 23.86 -11.52
N TYR A 122 -21.96 23.08 -10.48
CA TYR A 122 -23.13 23.33 -9.66
C TYR A 122 -22.72 24.52 -8.81
N GLU A 123 -23.10 25.72 -9.25
CA GLU A 123 -23.07 26.87 -8.38
C GLU A 123 -24.24 26.69 -7.42
N PRO A 124 -23.97 26.45 -6.12
CA PRO A 124 -25.03 26.43 -5.13
C PRO A 124 -25.74 27.78 -5.22
N LYS A 125 -27.05 27.73 -5.46
CA LYS A 125 -27.87 28.94 -5.40
C LYS A 125 -27.68 29.52 -4.00
N LYS A 126 -26.95 30.64 -3.90
CA LYS A 126 -26.89 31.41 -2.67
C LYS A 126 -28.33 31.81 -2.38
N LEU A 127 -28.90 31.26 -1.31
CA LEU A 127 -30.11 31.80 -0.72
C LEU A 127 -29.73 33.20 -0.22
N SER A 128 -30.22 34.22 -0.92
CA SER A 128 -30.22 35.58 -0.41
C SER A 128 -31.05 35.62 0.88
N PRO A 129 -30.66 36.39 1.90
CA PRO A 129 -31.42 36.57 3.14
C PRO A 129 -32.84 37.10 2.91
#